data_AF-A0A844M4E9-F1
#
_entry.id   AF-A0A844M4E9-F1
#
_cell.length_a   1.000
_cell.length_b   1.000
_cell.length_c   1.000
_cell.angle_alpha   90.00
_cell.angle_beta   90.00
_cell.angle_gamma   90.00
#
_symmetry.space_group_name_H-M   'P 1'
#
loop_
_entity.id
_entity.type
_entity.pdbx_description
1 polymer ?
#
loop_
_entity_poly.entity_id
_entity_poly.type
_entity_poly.pdbx_seq_one_letter_code
_entity_poly.pdbx_strand_id
1 'polypeptide(L)'
;PAVMLYLKNHTIGFSDEKAIEFLLTAMLIGSFYKKNASISGAEAGCEVVIGSASHMAAADMATVLGANAFKASKAAEMAMEHY
;
A
#
# COMPACT_ATOMS: atom_id res chain seq x y z
N PRO A 1 -4.66 -2.23 7.79
CA PRO A 1 -4.94 -1.62 9.12
C PRO A 1 -3.73 -1.66 10.07
N ALA A 2 -3.06 -2.81 10.22
CA ALA A 2 -1.91 -2.95 11.14
C ALA A 2 -0.78 -1.94 10.88
N VAL A 3 -0.38 -1.75 9.61
CA VAL A 3 0.70 -0.82 9.23
C VAL A 3 0.36 0.63 9.57
N MET A 4 -0.87 1.07 9.30
CA MET A 4 -1.32 2.42 9.65
C MET A 4 -1.34 2.65 11.16
N LEU A 5 -1.77 1.65 11.94
CA LEU A 5 -1.76 1.73 13.41
C LEU A 5 -0.32 1.80 13.94
N TYR A 6 0.59 1.02 13.36
CA TYR A 6 2.01 1.09 13.69
C TYR A 6 2.57 2.49 13.42
N LEU A 7 2.29 3.07 12.25
CA LEU A 7 2.72 4.43 11.92
C LEU A 7 2.16 5.46 12.90
N LYS A 8 0.87 5.36 13.24
CA LYS A 8 0.23 6.24 14.23
C LYS A 8 0.91 6.18 15.60
N ASN A 9 1.31 4.99 16.05
CA ASN A 9 1.87 4.79 17.39
C ASN A 9 3.37 5.10 17.47
N HIS A 10 4.11 4.94 16.37
CA HIS A 10 5.58 4.95 16.38
C HIS A 10 6.21 6.05 15.50
N THR A 11 5.43 6.80 14.72
CA THR A 11 5.94 7.90 13.89
C THR A 11 5.64 9.24 14.55
N ILE A 12 6.69 10.00 14.87
CA ILE A 12 6.54 11.37 15.38
C ILE A 12 5.89 12.23 14.30
N GLY A 13 4.84 12.97 14.68
CA GLY A 13 4.12 13.85 13.75
C GLY A 13 3.19 13.12 12.77
N PHE A 14 2.68 11.94 13.13
CA PHE A 14 1.59 11.31 12.39
C PHE A 14 0.28 12.07 12.64
N SER A 15 -0.11 12.91 11.67
CA SER A 15 -1.34 13.71 11.69
C SER A 15 -2.44 13.09 10.84
N ASP A 16 -3.64 13.67 10.89
CA ASP A 16 -4.75 13.26 10.03
C ASP A 16 -4.42 13.48 8.54
N GLU A 17 -3.62 14.49 8.19
CA GLU A 17 -3.12 14.67 6.83
C GLU A 17 -2.26 13.49 6.37
N LYS A 18 -1.37 12.97 7.24
CA LYS A 18 -0.59 11.77 6.92
C LYS A 18 -1.45 10.52 6.82
N ALA A 19 -2.53 10.44 7.60
CA ALA A 19 -3.52 9.38 7.48
C ALA A 19 -4.27 9.44 6.13
N ILE A 20 -4.63 10.64 5.67
CA ILE A 20 -5.24 10.86 4.37
C ILE A 20 -4.26 10.50 3.24
N GLU A 21 -3.01 10.94 3.34
CA GLU A 21 -1.96 10.62 2.35
C GLU A 21 -1.69 9.11 2.27
N PHE A 22 -1.69 8.42 3.42
CA PHE A 22 -1.62 6.96 3.50
C PHE A 22 -2.77 6.32 2.71
N LEU A 23 -4.02 6.72 2.96
CA LEU A 23 -5.20 6.15 2.28
C LEU A 23 -5.25 6.48 0.79
N LEU A 24 -4.81 7.68 0.38
CA LEU A 24 -4.74 8.09 -1.02
C LEU A 24 -3.69 7.27 -1.80
N THR A 25 -2.52 7.05 -1.20
CA THR A 25 -1.48 6.19 -1.78
C THR A 25 -1.98 4.75 -1.89
N ALA A 26 -2.68 4.26 -0.87
CA ALA A 26 -3.25 2.91 -0.84
C ALA A 26 -4.25 2.72 -1.99
N MET A 27 -5.12 3.72 -2.21
CA MET A 27 -6.09 3.73 -3.30
C MET A 27 -5.42 3.79 -4.66
N LEU A 28 -4.36 4.59 -4.83
CA LEU A 28 -3.63 4.68 -6.09
C LEU A 28 -3.00 3.34 -6.45
N ILE A 29 -2.31 2.69 -5.51
CA ILE A 29 -1.69 1.38 -5.72
C ILE A 29 -2.78 0.31 -5.96
N GLY A 30 -3.83 0.29 -5.14
CA GLY A 30 -4.98 -0.61 -5.32
C GLY A 30 -5.68 -0.45 -6.67
N SER A 31 -5.69 0.76 -7.23
CA SER A 31 -6.28 1.02 -8.56
C SER A 31 -5.52 0.32 -9.69
N PHE A 32 -4.20 0.15 -9.58
CA PHE A 32 -3.40 -0.59 -10.57
C PHE A 32 -3.72 -2.08 -10.55
N TYR A 33 -3.90 -2.67 -9.37
CA TYR A 33 -4.37 -4.04 -9.23
C TYR A 33 -5.78 -4.21 -9.81
N LYS A 34 -6.70 -3.31 -9.50
CA LYS A 34 -8.07 -3.36 -10.01
C LYS A 34 -8.14 -3.19 -11.53
N LYS A 35 -7.29 -2.36 -12.12
CA LYS A 35 -7.24 -2.13 -13.58
C LYS A 35 -6.73 -3.35 -14.34
N ASN A 36 -5.88 -4.16 -13.71
CA ASN A 36 -5.32 -5.39 -14.29
C ASN A 36 -6.05 -6.67 -13.81
N ALA A 37 -7.01 -6.54 -12.89
CA ALA A 37 -7.86 -7.64 -12.45
C ALA A 37 -8.98 -7.88 -13.47
N SER A 38 -9.25 -9.15 -13.80
CA SER A 38 -10.44 -9.53 -14.57
C SER A 38 -11.72 -9.16 -13.78
N ILE A 39 -12.87 -9.06 -14.46
CA ILE A 39 -14.18 -8.77 -13.82
C ILE A 39 -14.47 -9.76 -12.66
N SER A 40 -13.89 -10.96 -12.72
CA SER A 40 -13.87 -11.97 -11.66
C SER A 40 -12.61 -11.86 -10.76
N GLY A 41 -12.26 -10.65 -10.31
CA GLY A 41 -11.03 -10.37 -9.55
C GLY A 41 -10.81 -11.20 -8.26
N ALA A 42 -11.76 -12.08 -7.90
CA ALA A 42 -11.68 -13.06 -6.83
C ALA A 42 -11.08 -14.42 -7.24
N GLU A 43 -10.91 -14.73 -8.53
CA GLU A 43 -10.44 -16.05 -9.01
C GLU A 43 -8.92 -16.17 -9.17
N ALA A 44 -8.16 -15.08 -9.01
CA ALA A 44 -6.71 -15.05 -9.24
C ALA A 44 -5.86 -15.48 -8.02
N GLY A 45 -6.45 -16.12 -7.01
CA GLY A 45 -5.74 -16.66 -5.86
C GLY A 45 -5.50 -15.67 -4.71
N CYS A 46 -4.99 -16.16 -3.57
CA CYS A 46 -4.69 -15.35 -2.39
C CYS A 46 -3.64 -14.26 -2.65
N GLU A 47 -2.76 -14.47 -3.64
CA GLU A 47 -1.72 -13.52 -4.06
C GLU A 47 -2.32 -12.18 -4.51
N VAL A 48 -3.46 -12.21 -5.20
CA VAL A 48 -4.13 -10.98 -5.65
C VAL A 48 -4.81 -10.25 -4.48
N VAL A 49 -5.33 -10.96 -3.49
CA VAL A 49 -6.13 -10.34 -2.42
C VAL A 49 -5.28 -9.94 -1.22
N ILE A 50 -4.42 -10.85 -0.73
CA ILE A 50 -3.60 -10.59 0.45
C ILE A 50 -2.27 -9.92 0.04
N GLY A 51 -1.75 -10.26 -1.15
CA GLY A 51 -0.60 -9.58 -1.73
C GLY A 51 -0.91 -8.12 -1.97
N SER A 52 -1.98 -7.78 -2.70
CA SER A 52 -2.33 -6.37 -2.97
C SER A 52 -2.44 -5.52 -1.70
N ALA A 53 -2.94 -6.09 -0.59
CA ALA A 53 -2.98 -5.41 0.70
C ALA A 53 -1.58 -5.15 1.30
N SER A 54 -0.64 -6.07 1.13
CA SER A 54 0.77 -5.91 1.52
C SER A 54 1.49 -4.86 0.67
N HIS A 55 1.27 -4.86 -0.64
CA HIS A 55 1.86 -3.89 -1.59
C HIS A 55 1.43 -2.46 -1.29
N MET A 56 0.13 -2.28 -1.10
CA MET A 56 -0.45 -1.00 -0.70
C MET A 56 0.22 -0.51 0.58
N ALA A 57 0.22 -1.33 1.62
CA ALA A 57 0.77 -0.92 2.92
C ALA A 57 2.28 -0.60 2.88
N ALA A 58 3.07 -1.29 2.05
CA ALA A 58 4.50 -1.02 1.88
C ALA A 58 4.78 0.31 1.17
N ALA A 59 4.06 0.60 0.07
CA ALA A 59 4.16 1.90 -0.60
C ALA A 59 3.69 3.04 0.32
N ASP A 60 2.59 2.85 1.03
CA ASP A 60 2.01 3.88 1.90
C ASP A 60 2.96 4.22 3.06
N MET A 61 3.56 3.21 3.67
CA MET A 61 4.57 3.39 4.71
C MET A 61 5.79 4.16 4.16
N ALA A 62 6.26 3.83 2.97
CA ALA A 62 7.36 4.55 2.33
C ALA A 62 7.00 6.04 2.10
N THR A 63 5.81 6.32 1.57
CA THR A 63 5.34 7.71 1.32
C THR A 63 5.23 8.51 2.62
N VAL A 64 4.61 7.95 3.66
CA VAL A 64 4.47 8.61 4.99
C VAL A 64 5.82 8.96 5.62
N LEU A 65 6.85 8.16 5.33
CA LEU A 65 8.23 8.36 5.77
C LEU A 65 9.04 9.30 4.84
N GLY A 66 8.40 9.91 3.84
CA GLY A 66 9.00 10.91 2.95
C GLY A 66 9.65 10.34 1.69
N ALA A 67 9.33 9.11 1.30
CA ALA A 67 9.78 8.56 0.02
C ALA A 67 9.08 9.27 -1.14
N ASN A 68 9.81 9.46 -2.25
CA ASN A 68 9.20 9.90 -3.50
C ASN A 68 8.44 8.74 -4.18
N ALA A 69 7.64 9.06 -5.20
CA ALA A 69 6.84 8.08 -5.92
C ALA A 69 7.66 6.90 -6.47
N PHE A 70 8.88 7.13 -6.95
CA PHE A 70 9.74 6.04 -7.45
C PHE A 70 10.12 5.05 -6.34
N LYS A 71 10.53 5.54 -5.17
CA LYS A 71 10.86 4.70 -4.01
C LYS A 71 9.65 4.00 -3.44
N ALA A 72 8.49 4.66 -3.38
CA ALA A 72 7.24 4.05 -2.93
C ALA A 72 6.81 2.89 -3.85
N SER A 73 6.90 3.08 -5.17
CA SER A 73 6.62 2.02 -6.14
C SER A 73 7.58 0.84 -6.03
N LYS A 74 8.88 1.09 -5.76
CA LYS A 74 9.85 0.02 -5.49
C LYS A 74 9.54 -0.73 -4.20
N ALA A 75 9.08 -0.06 -3.15
CA ALA A 75 8.66 -0.73 -1.92
C ALA A 75 7.43 -1.62 -2.15
N ALA A 76 6.44 -1.16 -2.92
CA ALA A 76 5.29 -1.98 -3.33
C ALA A 76 5.70 -3.21 -4.14
N GLU A 77 6.64 -3.06 -5.08
CA GLU A 77 7.13 -4.17 -5.90
C GLU A 77 7.91 -5.20 -5.09
N MET A 78 8.80 -4.78 -4.20
CA MET A 78 9.51 -5.72 -3.30
C MET A 78 8.57 -6.49 -2.38
N ALA A 79 7.46 -5.87 -1.94
CA ALA A 79 6.45 -6.57 -1.17
C ALA A 79 5.68 -7.62 -2.01
N MET A 80 5.66 -7.46 -3.35
CA MET A 80 5.01 -8.38 -4.32
C MET A 80 5.85 -9.58 -4.65
N GLU A 81 7.15 -9.41 -4.76
CA GLU A 81 8.06 -10.54 -4.94
C GLU A 81 8.04 -11.50 -3.75
N HIS A 82 7.74 -11.01 -2.55
CA HIS A 82 7.77 -11.78 -1.31
C HIS A 82 6.39 -12.25 -0.83
N TYR A 83 5.41 -12.28 -1.74
CA TYR A 83 4.05 -12.74 -1.46
C TYR A 83 3.78 -14.17 -1.92
#